data_AF-A0A920EID8-F1
#
_entry.id   AF-A0A920EID8-F1
#
_cell.length_a   1.000
_cell.length_b   1.000
_cell.length_c   1.000
_cell.angle_alpha   90.00
_cell.angle_beta   90.00
_cell.angle_gamma   90.00
#
_symmetry.space_group_name_H-M   'P 1'
#
loop_
_entity.id
_entity.type
_entity.pdbx_description
1 polymer ?
#
loop_
_entity_poly.entity_id
_entity_poly.type
_entity_poly.pdbx_seq_one_letter_code
_entity_poly.pdbx_strand_id
1 'polypeptide(L)'
;MTFNVNDSPFAGLEGKFVTTRNIKDRLDQELLHNVALKVEQGDTPDKFIVSGRGELHLSVLIETMRREGYELGISRPEVIRKKIDGCICEPFEYVVIDVETHHQGSIMEEMGKEMEI
;
A
#
# COMPACT_ATOMS: atom_id res chain seq x y z
N MET A 1 -1.96 2.90 3.98
CA MET A 1 -2.99 1.85 3.85
C MET A 1 -3.01 1.01 5.11
N THR A 2 -4.09 0.30 5.41
CA THR A 2 -4.22 -0.48 6.64
C THR A 2 -4.07 -1.97 6.36
N PHE A 3 -3.16 -2.61 7.08
CA PHE A 3 -2.96 -4.05 7.12
C PHE A 3 -3.69 -4.57 8.34
N ASN A 4 -4.59 -5.53 8.17
CA ASN A 4 -5.30 -6.15 9.27
C ASN A 4 -5.14 -7.66 9.26
N VAL A 5 -5.26 -8.27 10.44
CA VAL A 5 -5.45 -9.72 10.53
C VAL A 5 -6.69 -10.11 9.73
N ASN A 6 -6.62 -11.22 8.99
CA ASN A 6 -7.78 -11.74 8.29
C ASN A 6 -8.83 -12.23 9.30
N ASP A 7 -9.97 -11.56 9.34
CA ASP A 7 -11.14 -11.88 10.17
C ASP A 7 -12.28 -12.53 9.37
N SER A 8 -12.03 -12.89 8.11
CA SER A 8 -13.01 -13.56 7.26
C SER A 8 -13.32 -14.99 7.73
N PRO A 9 -14.47 -15.57 7.32
CA PRO A 9 -14.81 -16.97 7.61
C PRO A 9 -13.82 -18.01 7.08
N PHE A 10 -12.91 -17.59 6.19
CA PHE A 10 -11.88 -18.45 5.58
C PHE A 10 -10.50 -18.27 6.21
N ALA A 11 -10.41 -17.48 7.30
CA ALA A 11 -9.16 -17.19 7.99
C ALA A 11 -8.39 -18.47 8.38
N GLY A 12 -7.16 -18.63 7.87
CA GLY A 12 -6.27 -19.74 8.23
C GLY A 12 -6.50 -21.04 7.46
N LEU A 13 -7.27 -21.01 6.37
CA LEU A 13 -7.41 -22.15 5.46
C LEU A 13 -6.28 -22.23 4.42
N GLU A 14 -5.69 -21.09 4.04
CA GLU A 14 -4.64 -21.02 3.01
C GLU A 14 -3.29 -20.53 3.57
N GLY A 15 -3.30 -19.65 4.57
CA GLY A 15 -2.09 -19.08 5.16
C GLY A 15 -1.61 -19.80 6.43
N LYS A 16 -0.29 -19.82 6.61
CA LYS A 16 0.37 -20.33 7.83
C LYS A 16 0.53 -19.24 8.88
N PHE A 17 0.68 -17.98 8.46
CA PHE A 17 0.93 -16.85 9.34
C PHE A 17 -0.27 -15.91 9.36
N VAL A 18 -1.13 -16.10 10.36
CA VAL A 18 -2.42 -15.37 10.47
C VAL A 18 -2.55 -14.49 11.71
N THR A 19 -1.60 -14.58 12.65
CA THR A 19 -1.72 -13.85 13.93
C THR A 19 -1.19 -12.43 13.82
N THR A 20 -1.74 -11.53 14.64
CA THR A 20 -1.28 -10.15 14.83
C THR A 20 0.22 -10.07 15.08
N ARG A 21 0.75 -11.00 15.89
CA ARG A 21 2.17 -11.07 16.22
C ARG A 21 3.02 -11.41 15.00
N ASN A 22 2.62 -12.40 14.21
CA ASN A 22 3.36 -12.76 13.00
C ASN A 22 3.45 -11.58 12.02
N ILE A 23 2.33 -10.89 11.80
CA ILE A 23 2.27 -9.71 10.92
C ILE A 23 3.17 -8.60 11.46
N LYS A 24 3.08 -8.30 12.77
CA LYS A 24 3.92 -7.29 13.42
C LYS A 24 5.41 -7.61 13.28
N ASP A 25 5.81 -8.83 13.64
CA ASP A 25 7.21 -9.26 13.58
C ASP A 25 7.74 -9.15 12.14
N ARG A 26 6.93 -9.48 11.13
CA ARG A 26 7.31 -9.36 9.71
C ARG A 26 7.45 -7.92 9.23
N LEU A 27 6.54 -7.03 9.66
CA LEU A 27 6.61 -5.60 9.36
C LEU A 27 7.82 -4.95 10.04
N ASP A 28 8.11 -5.34 11.28
CA ASP A 28 9.29 -4.86 12.02
C ASP A 28 10.60 -5.32 11.35
N GLN A 29 10.64 -6.55 10.79
CA GLN A 29 11.77 -7.00 9.97
C GLN A 29 11.94 -6.19 8.67
N GLU A 30 10.82 -5.80 8.03
CA GLU A 30 10.86 -4.99 6.82
C GLU A 30 11.43 -3.59 7.08
N LEU A 31 11.05 -2.98 8.21
CA LEU A 31 11.54 -1.65 8.63
C LEU A 31 13.08 -1.58 8.78
N LEU A 32 13.75 -2.70 9.06
CA LEU A 32 15.21 -2.74 9.18
C LEU A 32 15.93 -2.48 7.85
N HIS A 33 15.30 -2.87 6.74
CA HIS A 33 15.88 -2.80 5.39
C HIS A 33 15.28 -1.66 4.57
N ASN A 34 14.05 -1.26 4.89
CA ASN A 34 13.23 -0.41 4.06
C ASN A 34 12.98 0.97 4.71
N VAL A 35 13.89 1.90 4.43
CA VAL A 35 13.89 3.26 5.01
C VAL A 35 12.64 4.08 4.63
N ALA A 36 11.99 3.75 3.50
CA ALA A 36 10.82 4.47 3.02
C ALA A 36 9.50 3.94 3.63
N LEU A 37 9.54 2.81 4.33
CA LEU A 37 8.39 2.22 4.98
C LEU A 37 8.21 2.83 6.38
N LYS A 38 6.97 3.17 6.72
CA LYS A 38 6.58 3.52 8.09
C LYS A 38 5.40 2.66 8.50
N VAL A 39 5.46 2.13 9.71
CA VAL A 39 4.41 1.30 10.28
C VAL A 39 3.99 1.92 11.60
N GLU A 40 2.70 2.19 11.72
CA GLU A 40 2.07 2.71 12.93
C GLU A 40 0.98 1.75 13.40
N GLN A 41 0.75 1.66 14.70
CA GLN A 41 -0.36 0.89 15.23
C GLN A 41 -1.67 1.62 14.94
N GLY A 42 -2.66 0.93 14.38
CA GLY A 42 -3.99 1.49 14.15
C GLY A 42 -4.86 1.51 15.41
N ASP A 43 -6.16 1.79 15.23
CA ASP A 43 -7.13 1.91 16.31
C ASP A 43 -7.34 0.62 17.11
N THR A 44 -7.05 -0.53 16.49
CA THR A 44 -7.12 -1.85 17.13
C THR A 44 -5.76 -2.53 17.10
N PRO A 45 -5.47 -3.46 18.04
CA PRO A 45 -4.24 -4.23 18.04
C PRO A 45 -3.98 -4.99 16.74
N ASP A 46 -5.06 -5.38 16.06
CA ASP A 46 -5.02 -6.20 14.85
C ASP A 46 -4.90 -5.38 13.56
N LYS A 47 -4.77 -4.04 13.67
CA LYS A 47 -4.64 -3.12 12.54
C LYS A 47 -3.30 -2.39 12.59
N PHE A 48 -2.62 -2.35 11.46
CA PHE A 48 -1.37 -1.62 11.27
C PHE A 48 -1.54 -0.64 10.11
N ILE A 49 -1.24 0.64 10.36
CA ILE A 49 -1.20 1.67 9.33
C ILE A 49 0.19 1.61 8.70
N VAL A 50 0.25 1.13 7.46
CA VAL A 50 1.49 0.99 6.69
C VAL A 50 1.53 2.07 5.62
N SER A 51 2.59 2.87 5.66
CA SER A 51 2.85 3.97 4.74
C SER A 51 4.13 3.69 3.96
N GLY A 52 4.08 3.84 2.64
CA GLY A 52 5.21 3.60 1.74
C GLY A 52 5.41 4.74 0.75
N ARG A 53 6.28 4.51 -0.24
CA ARG A 53 6.68 5.47 -1.29
C ARG A 53 5.76 5.45 -2.51
N GLY A 54 4.55 4.90 -2.37
CA GLY A 54 3.62 4.66 -3.48
C GLY A 54 2.93 3.31 -3.35
N GLU A 55 1.91 3.10 -4.16
CA GLU A 55 1.11 1.87 -4.14
C GLU A 55 1.95 0.64 -4.50
N LEU A 56 2.72 0.71 -5.59
CA LEU A 56 3.54 -0.41 -6.07
C LEU A 56 4.50 -0.92 -4.99
N HIS A 57 5.09 -0.02 -4.21
CA HIS A 57 5.98 -0.38 -3.12
C HIS A 57 5.26 -1.27 -2.09
N LEU A 58 4.03 -0.89 -1.71
CA LEU A 58 3.23 -1.67 -0.75
C LEU A 58 2.74 -2.98 -1.38
N SER A 59 2.37 -2.98 -2.66
CA SER A 59 1.95 -4.18 -3.39
C SER A 59 3.04 -5.24 -3.46
N VAL A 60 4.31 -4.84 -3.63
CA VAL A 60 5.46 -5.77 -3.62
C VAL A 60 5.63 -6.42 -2.24
N LEU A 61 5.46 -5.64 -1.15
CA LEU A 61 5.52 -6.19 0.21
C LEU A 61 4.38 -7.19 0.44
N ILE A 62 3.15 -6.84 0.05
CA ILE A 62 1.97 -7.71 0.19
C ILE A 62 2.17 -9.01 -0.57
N GLU A 63 2.64 -8.96 -1.83
CA GLU A 63 2.88 -10.17 -2.64
C GLU A 63 4.01 -11.03 -2.05
N THR A 64 5.07 -10.40 -1.53
CA THR A 64 6.14 -11.11 -0.83
C THR A 64 5.61 -11.83 0.40
N MET A 65 4.84 -11.15 1.25
CA MET A 65 4.19 -11.74 2.41
C MET A 65 3.23 -12.88 2.01
N ARG A 66 2.47 -12.72 0.92
CA ARG A 66 1.59 -13.78 0.41
C ARG A 66 2.39 -15.02 0.02
N ARG A 67 3.53 -14.86 -0.66
CA ARG A 67 4.43 -15.98 -1.02
C ARG A 67 5.11 -16.64 0.18
N GLU A 68 5.37 -15.87 1.23
CA GLU A 68 5.86 -16.37 2.52
C GLU A 68 4.76 -17.14 3.30
N GLY A 69 3.49 -17.03 2.88
CA GLY A 69 2.36 -17.74 3.48
C GLY A 69 1.62 -16.94 4.56
N TYR A 70 1.72 -15.61 4.53
CA TYR A 70 0.92 -14.73 5.37
C TYR A 70 -0.50 -14.57 4.83
N GLU A 71 -1.44 -14.45 5.76
CA GLU A 71 -2.83 -14.14 5.47
C GLU A 71 -3.21 -12.85 6.18
N LEU A 72 -3.65 -11.86 5.40
CA LEU A 72 -3.97 -10.54 5.92
C LEU A 72 -5.05 -9.87 5.05
N GLY A 73 -5.85 -9.02 5.70
CA GLY A 73 -6.71 -8.06 5.03
C GLY A 73 -5.95 -6.76 4.72
N ILE A 74 -6.33 -6.12 3.61
CA ILE A 74 -5.73 -4.87 3.16
C ILE A 74 -6.85 -3.87 2.83
N SER A 75 -6.75 -2.64 3.34
CA SER A 75 -7.62 -1.54 2.94
C SER A 75 -7.17 -0.87 1.65
N ARG A 76 -8.06 -0.09 1.02
CA ARG A 76 -7.71 0.77 -0.11
C ARG A 76 -6.54 1.70 0.26
N PRO A 77 -5.54 1.90 -0.63
CA PRO A 77 -4.50 2.91 -0.44
C PRO A 77 -5.12 4.32 -0.50
N GLU A 78 -4.60 5.21 0.35
CA GLU A 78 -5.00 6.62 0.40
C GLU A 78 -3.76 7.50 0.38
N VAL A 79 -3.87 8.67 -0.25
CA VAL A 79 -2.79 9.67 -0.30
C VAL A 79 -2.63 10.36 1.05
N ILE A 80 -1.38 10.52 1.49
CA ILE A 80 -1.07 11.22 2.74
C ILE A 80 -1.02 12.73 2.45
N ARG A 81 -2.08 13.44 2.81
CA ARG A 81 -2.14 14.90 2.72
C ARG A 81 -1.29 15.53 3.83
N LYS A 82 -0.54 16.58 3.48
CA LYS A 82 0.30 17.33 4.42
C LYS A 82 -0.06 18.81 4.39
N LYS A 83 0.07 19.48 5.53
CA LYS A 83 -0.07 20.93 5.61
C LYS A 83 1.29 21.58 5.43
N ILE A 84 1.47 22.35 4.35
CA ILE A 84 2.69 23.07 4.02
C ILE A 84 2.31 24.55 3.86
N ASP A 85 2.92 25.44 4.65
CA ASP A 85 2.67 26.88 4.62
C ASP A 85 1.19 27.29 4.73
N GLY A 86 0.42 26.53 5.51
CA GLY A 86 -1.02 26.78 5.70
C GLY A 86 -1.93 26.08 4.70
N CYS A 87 -1.39 25.60 3.58
CA CYS A 87 -2.12 24.92 2.51
C CYS A 87 -2.11 23.40 2.70
N ILE A 88 -3.23 22.75 2.36
CA ILE A 88 -3.28 21.29 2.27
C ILE A 88 -2.69 20.90 0.92
N CYS A 89 -1.64 20.09 0.95
CA CYS A 89 -0.95 19.59 -0.23
C CYS A 89 -1.02 18.07 -0.27
N GLU A 90 -1.14 17.54 -1.48
CA GLU A 90 -1.06 16.11 -1.76
C GLU A 90 0.18 15.79 -2.60
N PRO A 91 0.67 14.53 -2.57
CA PRO A 91 1.82 14.14 -3.37
C PRO A 91 1.47 14.05 -4.85
N PHE A 92 2.39 14.54 -5.70
CA PHE A 92 2.32 14.40 -7.16
C PHE A 92 3.50 13.56 -7.65
N GLU A 93 3.27 12.76 -8.70
CA GLU A 93 4.30 11.95 -9.35
C GLU A 93 4.51 12.38 -10.80
N TYR A 94 5.77 12.31 -11.25
CA TYR A 94 6.12 12.54 -12.66
C TYR A 94 6.15 11.20 -13.39
N VAL A 95 5.25 11.04 -14.35
CA VAL A 95 5.10 9.81 -15.12
C VAL A 95 5.62 10.04 -16.54
N VAL A 96 6.51 9.16 -17.00
CA VAL A 96 6.97 9.10 -18.39
C VAL A 96 6.43 7.83 -19.02
N ILE A 97 5.69 7.99 -20.12
CA ILE A 97 5.08 6.88 -20.85
C ILE A 97 5.66 6.89 -22.26
N ASP A 98 6.23 5.76 -22.67
CA ASP A 98 6.75 5.53 -24.02
C ASP A 98 5.85 4.51 -24.73
N VAL A 99 5.17 4.97 -25.78
CA VAL A 99 4.18 4.18 -26.54
C VAL A 99 4.23 4.58 -28.01
N GLU A 100 3.80 3.66 -28.87
CA GLU A 100 3.61 3.97 -30.29
C GLU A 100 2.56 5.07 -30.50
N THR A 101 2.73 5.87 -31.55
CA THR A 101 1.91 7.05 -31.83
C THR A 101 0.41 6.75 -31.91
N HIS A 102 0.04 5.53 -32.34
CA HIS A 102 -1.35 5.12 -32.48
C HIS A 102 -2.07 4.93 -31.12
N HIS A 103 -1.32 4.73 -30.02
CA HIS A 103 -1.86 4.63 -28.66
C HIS A 103 -1.85 5.97 -27.90
N GLN A 104 -1.12 6.97 -28.40
CA GLN A 104 -0.89 8.23 -27.69
C GLN A 104 -2.20 8.93 -27.30
N GLY A 105 -3.18 8.99 -28.21
CA GLY A 105 -4.46 9.65 -27.94
C GLY A 105 -5.24 9.02 -26.79
N SER A 106 -5.36 7.68 -26.78
CA SER A 106 -6.08 6.95 -25.74
C SER A 106 -5.42 7.09 -24.37
N ILE A 107 -4.08 7.04 -24.30
CA ILE A 107 -3.36 7.22 -23.05
C ILE A 107 -3.51 8.66 -22.52
N MET A 108 -3.46 9.66 -23.38
CA MET A 108 -3.66 11.06 -22.97
C MET A 108 -5.07 11.32 -22.43
N GLU A 109 -6.10 10.70 -23.01
CA GLU A 109 -7.48 10.83 -22.52
C GLU A 109 -7.66 10.22 -21.13
N GLU A 110 -7.14 9.01 -20.90
CA GLU A 110 -7.25 8.34 -19.61
C GLU A 110 -6.44 9.05 -18.51
N MET A 111 -5.23 9.53 -18.84
CA MET A 111 -4.44 10.33 -17.89
C MET A 111 -5.13 11.65 -17.53
N GLY A 112 -5.87 12.26 -18.46
CA GLY A 112 -6.63 13.48 -18.20
C GLY A 112 -7.79 13.28 -17.22
N LYS A 113 -8.49 12.15 -17.31
CA LYS A 113 -9.62 11.80 -16.41
C LYS A 113 -9.17 11.61 -14.97
N GLU A 114 -8.02 10.97 -14.75
CA GLU A 114 -7.45 10.73 -13.40
C GLU A 114 -6.89 12.01 -12.75
N MET A 115 -6.69 13.09 -13.52
CA MET A 115 -6.26 14.40 -13.01
C MET A 115 -7.44 15.32 -12.60
N GLU A 116 -8.69 14.96 -12.88
CA GLU A 116 -9.89 15.67 -12.40
C GLU A 116 -10.30 15.17 -11.01
N ILE A 117 -9.58 15.60 -9.97
CA ILE A 117 -10.04 15.49 -8.56
C ILE A 117 -9.80 16.83 -7.83
#